data_AF-A0A5J4V014-F1
#
_entry.id   AF-A0A5J4V014-F1
#
_cell.length_a   1.000
_cell.length_b   1.000
_cell.length_c   1.000
_cell.angle_alpha   90.00
_cell.angle_beta   90.00
_cell.angle_gamma   90.00
#
_symmetry.space_group_name_H-M   'P 1'
#
loop_
_entity.id
_entity.type
_entity.pdbx_description
1 polymer ?
#
loop_
_entity_poly.entity_id
_entity_poly.type
_entity_poly.pdbx_seq_one_letter_code
_entity_poly.pdbx_strand_id
1 'polypeptide(L)'
;TAAKTTKFISKSNIVRLSQPSYSPDLSPSDFYLFEYLKGALKGITFEIAQQSLAATEQILQKIDSRTLKRVFNNRLIRLRYVIDTGGANYED
;
A
#
# COMPACT_ATOMS: atom_id res chain seq x y z
N THR A 1 15.07 -15.94 3.56
CA THR A 1 14.16 -16.99 4.07
C THR A 1 13.31 -16.43 5.19
N ALA A 2 12.05 -16.86 5.30
CA ALA A 2 11.07 -16.35 6.27
C ALA A 2 11.61 -16.32 7.72
N ALA A 3 12.37 -17.34 8.14
CA ALA A 3 12.98 -17.41 9.46
C ALA A 3 13.90 -16.21 9.79
N LYS A 4 14.66 -15.71 8.81
CA LYS A 4 15.53 -14.54 9.00
C LYS A 4 14.70 -13.27 9.22
N THR A 5 13.62 -13.09 8.46
CA THR A 5 12.71 -11.94 8.59
C THR A 5 12.00 -11.95 9.95
N THR A 6 11.45 -13.10 10.37
CA THR A 6 10.80 -13.22 11.69
C THR A 6 11.77 -12.92 12.82
N LYS A 7 13.01 -13.44 12.75
CA LYS A 7 14.06 -13.18 13.74
C LYS A 7 14.49 -11.71 13.77
N PHE A 8 14.50 -11.03 12.62
CA PHE A 8 14.81 -9.60 12.56
C PHE A 8 13.68 -8.78 13.21
N ILE A 9 12.42 -9.03 12.82
CA ILE A 9 11.26 -8.33 13.36
C ILE A 9 11.19 -8.50 14.88
N SER A 10 11.36 -9.73 15.39
CA SER A 10 11.32 -10.01 16.83
C SER A 10 12.42 -9.33 17.65
N LYS A 11 13.51 -8.91 17.01
CA LYS A 11 14.63 -8.18 17.64
C LYS A 11 14.56 -6.67 17.44
N SER A 12 13.58 -6.19 16.66
CA SER A 12 13.39 -4.79 16.34
C SER A 12 12.23 -4.20 17.13
N ASN A 13 12.08 -2.86 17.09
CA ASN A 13 10.93 -2.17 17.66
C ASN A 13 9.71 -2.11 16.72
N ILE A 14 9.66 -2.97 15.70
CA ILE A 14 8.59 -2.99 14.70
C ILE A 14 7.42 -3.82 15.22
N VAL A 15 6.26 -3.20 15.36
CA VAL A 15 5.01 -3.90 15.67
C VAL A 15 4.37 -4.38 14.37
N ARG A 16 4.20 -5.70 14.23
CA ARG A 16 3.51 -6.29 13.09
C ARG A 16 2.00 -6.18 13.29
N LEU A 17 1.33 -5.44 12.41
CA LEU A 17 -0.12 -5.39 12.36
C LEU A 17 -0.67 -6.70 11.78
N SER A 18 -1.79 -7.17 12.33
CA SER A 18 -2.55 -8.27 11.73
C SER A 18 -3.14 -7.82 10.39
N GLN A 19 -2.99 -8.63 9.36
CA GLN A 19 -3.56 -8.43 8.04
C GLN A 19 -4.31 -9.71 7.66
N PRO A 20 -5.62 -9.63 7.38
CA PRO A 20 -6.39 -10.79 6.93
C PRO A 20 -5.91 -11.27 5.55
N SER A 21 -6.03 -12.57 5.31
CA SER A 21 -5.70 -13.19 4.02
C SER A 21 -6.63 -12.66 2.93
N TYR A 22 -6.09 -12.43 1.73
CA TYR A 22 -6.84 -12.02 0.55
C TYR A 22 -7.60 -10.67 0.67
N SER A 23 -7.13 -9.75 1.52
CA SER A 23 -7.75 -8.42 1.69
C SER A 23 -6.88 -7.27 1.15
N PRO A 24 -6.70 -7.16 -0.18
CA PRO A 24 -5.98 -6.04 -0.80
C PRO A 24 -6.73 -4.71 -0.62
N ASP A 25 -8.06 -4.75 -0.49
CA ASP A 25 -8.94 -3.62 -0.17
C ASP A 25 -8.59 -2.96 1.17
N LEU A 26 -7.92 -3.67 2.09
CA LEU A 26 -7.47 -3.13 3.39
C LEU A 26 -6.00 -2.67 3.39
N SER A 27 -5.26 -2.92 2.32
CA SER A 27 -3.84 -2.62 2.21
C SER A 27 -3.62 -1.28 1.50
N PRO A 28 -3.09 -0.23 2.17
CA PRO A 28 -2.84 1.08 1.55
C PRO A 28 -1.97 1.02 0.29
N SER A 29 -1.05 0.07 0.24
CA SER A 29 -0.21 -0.12 -0.93
C SER A 29 -1.04 -0.59 -2.13
N ASP A 30 -1.94 -1.54 -1.91
CA ASP A 30 -2.71 -2.17 -2.98
C ASP A 30 -3.85 -1.28 -3.46
N PHE A 31 -4.70 -0.77 -2.55
CA PHE A 31 -5.87 0.02 -2.96
C PHE A 31 -5.55 1.46 -3.38
N TYR A 32 -4.38 1.99 -3.02
CA TYR A 32 -4.02 3.37 -3.32
C TYR A 32 -2.68 3.48 -4.04
N LEU A 33 -1.57 3.07 -3.43
CA LEU A 33 -0.23 3.41 -3.95
C LEU A 33 0.00 2.84 -5.36
N PHE A 34 -0.29 1.55 -5.56
CA PHE A 34 -0.08 0.90 -6.83
C PHE A 34 -1.09 1.33 -7.89
N GLU A 35 -2.34 1.56 -7.52
CA GLU A 35 -3.36 2.17 -8.40
C GLU A 35 -2.91 3.56 -8.88
N TYR A 36 -2.44 4.41 -7.95
CA TYR A 36 -1.95 5.75 -8.26
C TYR A 36 -0.73 5.71 -9.19
N LEU A 37 0.24 4.84 -8.90
CA LEU A 37 1.42 4.66 -9.75
C LEU A 37 1.04 4.13 -11.14
N LYS A 38 0.16 3.13 -11.23
CA LYS A 38 -0.33 2.59 -12.51
C LYS A 38 -1.00 3.67 -13.34
N GLY A 39 -1.85 4.50 -12.72
CA GLY A 39 -2.50 5.62 -13.39
C GLY A 39 -1.49 6.63 -13.93
N ALA A 40 -0.50 7.02 -13.12
CA ALA A 40 0.52 7.99 -13.50
C ALA A 40 1.51 7.47 -14.55
N LEU A 41 1.79 6.17 -14.56
CA LEU A 41 2.72 5.53 -15.50
C LEU A 41 2.03 4.99 -16.76
N LYS A 42 0.70 5.08 -16.84
CA LYS A 42 -0.08 4.51 -17.93
C LYS A 42 0.33 5.13 -19.28
N GLY A 43 0.63 4.27 -20.25
CA GLY A 43 0.98 4.68 -21.61
C GLY A 43 2.43 5.13 -21.79
N ILE A 44 3.24 5.13 -20.73
CA ILE A 44 4.67 5.43 -20.82
C ILE A 44 5.42 4.13 -21.15
N THR A 45 6.29 4.18 -22.15
CA THR A 45 7.24 3.10 -22.46
C THR A 45 8.63 3.52 -22.02
N PHE A 46 9.34 2.60 -21.36
CA PHE A 46 10.71 2.82 -20.89
C PHE A 46 11.65 1.90 -21.67
N GLU A 47 12.76 2.45 -22.13
CA GLU A 47 13.77 1.68 -22.87
C GLU A 47 14.70 0.91 -21.92
N ILE A 48 14.93 1.48 -20.72
CA ILE A 48 15.79 0.90 -19.70
C ILE A 48 15.16 1.03 -18.30
N ALA A 49 15.54 0.12 -17.40
CA ALA A 49 15.01 0.07 -16.04
C ALA A 49 15.20 1.38 -15.27
N GLN A 50 16.34 2.07 -15.46
CA GLN A 50 16.68 3.32 -14.79
C GLN A 50 15.68 4.44 -15.08
N GLN A 51 15.12 4.49 -16.29
CA GLN A 51 14.08 5.48 -16.63
C GLN A 51 12.80 5.21 -15.83
N SER A 52 12.40 3.94 -15.71
CA SER A 52 11.20 3.56 -14.94
C SER A 52 11.37 3.84 -13.44
N LEU A 53 12.57 3.63 -12.90
CA LEU A 53 12.92 3.94 -11.51
C LEU A 53 12.84 5.45 -11.26
N ALA A 54 13.50 6.25 -12.09
CA ALA A 54 13.50 7.71 -11.96
C ALA A 54 12.08 8.29 -12.09
N ALA A 55 11.27 7.81 -13.03
CA ALA A 55 9.88 8.23 -13.16
C ALA A 55 9.06 7.88 -11.92
N THR A 56 9.23 6.67 -11.38
CA THR A 56 8.55 6.22 -10.16
C THR A 56 8.95 7.08 -8.96
N GLU A 57 10.24 7.36 -8.76
CA GLU A 57 10.74 8.22 -7.69
C GLU A 57 10.14 9.64 -7.77
N GLN A 58 10.10 10.23 -8.96
CA GLN A 58 9.50 11.55 -9.17
C GLN A 58 8.00 11.57 -8.84
N ILE A 59 7.26 10.50 -9.15
CA ILE A 59 5.84 10.40 -8.80
C ILE A 59 5.67 10.28 -7.29
N LEU A 60 6.48 9.44 -6.63
CA LEU A 60 6.42 9.24 -5.18
C LEU A 60 6.75 10.51 -4.40
N GLN A 61 7.73 11.30 -4.85
CA GLN A 61 8.11 12.57 -4.23
C GLN A 61 7.00 13.63 -4.29
N LYS A 62 6.06 13.51 -5.23
CA LYS A 62 4.90 14.41 -5.36
C LYS A 62 3.75 14.04 -4.41
N ILE A 63 3.79 12.86 -3.79
CA ILE A 63 2.76 12.46 -2.83
C ILE A 63 3.00 13.22 -1.52
N ASP A 64 2.11 14.16 -1.23
CA ASP A 64 2.22 14.98 -0.04
C ASP A 64 1.75 14.22 1.22
N SER A 65 2.22 14.69 2.38
CA SER A 65 1.90 14.07 3.67
C SER A 65 0.41 14.09 4.03
N ARG A 66 -0.37 15.07 3.54
CA ARG A 66 -1.81 15.14 3.78
C ARG A 66 -2.52 14.04 2.99
N THR A 67 -2.10 13.79 1.76
CA THR A 67 -2.59 12.66 0.97
C THR A 67 -2.31 11.33 1.67
N LEU A 68 -1.09 11.11 2.16
CA LEU A 68 -0.76 9.88 2.91
C LEU A 68 -1.63 9.72 4.16
N LYS A 69 -1.82 10.79 4.96
CA LYS A 69 -2.72 10.76 6.12
C LYS A 69 -4.14 10.40 5.73
N ARG A 70 -4.65 10.94 4.62
CA ARG A 70 -6.00 10.62 4.12
C ARG A 70 -6.13 9.15 3.71
N VAL A 71 -5.09 8.56 3.11
CA VAL A 71 -5.07 7.14 2.75
C VAL A 71 -5.15 6.25 4.01
N PHE A 72 -4.38 6.58 5.05
CA PHE A 72 -4.47 5.85 6.32
C PHE A 72 -5.81 6.04 7.02
N ASN A 73 -6.41 7.23 6.95
CA ASN A 73 -7.77 7.45 7.45
C ASN A 73 -8.80 6.62 6.65
N ASN A 74 -8.64 6.53 5.33
CA ASN A 74 -9.50 5.68 4.50
C ASN A 74 -9.37 4.21 4.93
N ARG A 75 -8.15 3.73 5.20
CA ARG A 75 -7.94 2.38 5.75
C ARG A 75 -8.75 2.15 7.04
N LEU A 76 -8.85 3.13 7.93
CA LEU A 76 -9.66 2.99 9.15
C LEU A 76 -11.16 2.85 8.85
N ILE A 77 -11.66 3.59 7.85
CA ILE A 77 -13.05 3.49 7.38
C ILE A 77 -13.31 2.10 6.79
N ARG A 78 -12.41 1.62 5.91
CA ARG A 78 -12.51 0.28 5.32
C ARG A 78 -12.48 -0.83 6.36
N LEU A 79 -11.59 -0.73 7.35
CA LEU A 79 -11.53 -1.67 8.48
C LEU A 79 -12.84 -1.69 9.27
N ARG A 80 -13.45 -0.52 9.51
CA ARG A 80 -14.75 -0.42 10.19
C ARG A 80 -15.84 -1.12 9.39
N TYR A 81 -15.92 -0.89 8.09
CA TYR A 81 -16.89 -1.55 7.21
C TYR A 81 -16.76 -3.08 7.26
N VAL A 82 -15.54 -3.61 7.17
CA VAL A 82 -15.30 -5.07 7.22
C VAL A 82 -15.77 -5.65 8.56
N ILE A 83 -15.58 -4.93 9.66
CA ILE A 83 -16.09 -5.35 10.98
C ILE A 83 -17.63 -5.35 10.98
N ASP A 84 -18.25 -4.26 10.52
CA ASP A 84 -19.70 -4.06 10.60
C ASP A 84 -20.48 -5.00 9.67
N THR A 85 -19.86 -5.44 8.57
CA THR A 85 -20.43 -6.38 7.60
C THR A 85 -20.08 -7.85 7.86
N GLY A 86 -19.36 -8.14 8.95
CA GLY A 86 -18.98 -9.51 9.28
C GLY A 86 -17.95 -10.14 8.32
N GLY A 87 -17.10 -9.32 7.71
CA GLY A 87 -16.00 -9.77 6.86
C GLY A 87 -16.21 -9.61 5.35
N ALA A 88 -17.24 -8.87 4.90
CA ALA A 88 -17.41 -8.59 3.48
C ALA A 88 -16.29 -7.67 2.97
N ASN A 89 -15.87 -7.88 1.72
CA ASN A 89 -14.90 -7.00 1.07
C ASN A 89 -15.45 -5.58 0.99
N TYR A 90 -14.58 -4.60 1.17
CA TYR A 90 -14.95 -3.21 1.01
C TYR A 90 -15.11 -2.86 -0.48
N GLU A 91 -16.31 -2.43 -0.86
CA GLU A 91 -16.64 -1.95 -2.21
C GLU A 91 -16.78 -0.42 -2.14
N ASP A 92 -15.95 0.30 -2.91
CA ASP A 92 -16.03 1.76 -3.11
C ASP A 92 -17.05 2.12 -4.20
#